data_AF-A0A7C5PB63-F1
#
_entry.id   AF-A0A7C5PB63-F1
#
_cell.length_a   1.000
_cell.length_b   1.000
_cell.length_c   1.000
_cell.angle_alpha   90.00
_cell.angle_beta   90.00
_cell.angle_gamma   90.00
#
_symmetry.space_group_name_H-M   'P 1'
#
loop_
_entity.id
_entity.type
_entity.pdbx_description
1 polymer ?
#
loop_
_entity_poly.entity_id
_entity_poly.type
_entity_poly.pdbx_seq_one_letter_code
_entity_poly.pdbx_strand_id
1 'polypeptide(L)'
;ARVVSDIEPDYWFEPKVVVEVVGAEITKSPVHTCGRSELGKGLAVRFPRFQNFRENKNAEEATTTEEIIEMFRQEVKNARKESSESSESEGEQDS
;
A
#
# COMPACT_ATOMS: atom_id res chain seq x y z
N ALA A 1 15.84 -7.25 -15.14
CA ALA A 1 14.44 -7.69 -15.34
C ALA A 1 13.52 -6.49 -15.09
N ARG A 2 12.47 -6.28 -15.89
CA ARG A 2 11.52 -5.15 -15.70
C ARG A 2 10.64 -5.31 -14.46
N VAL A 3 10.49 -6.54 -13.95
CA VAL A 3 9.67 -6.90 -12.78
C VAL A 3 10.45 -7.84 -11.87
N VAL A 4 10.32 -7.67 -10.54
CA VAL A 4 10.85 -8.58 -9.51
C VAL A 4 9.67 -9.13 -8.72
N SER A 5 9.48 -10.45 -8.73
CA SER A 5 8.38 -11.13 -8.03
C SER A 5 8.91 -12.39 -7.35
N ASP A 6 8.40 -12.66 -6.15
CA ASP A 6 8.57 -13.94 -5.46
C ASP A 6 7.31 -14.82 -5.60
N ILE A 7 6.26 -14.28 -6.20
CA ILE A 7 4.98 -14.96 -6.44
C ILE A 7 5.04 -15.53 -7.86
N GLU A 8 4.80 -16.83 -7.98
CA GLU A 8 4.70 -17.54 -9.26
C GLU A 8 3.23 -17.53 -9.74
N PRO A 9 2.90 -16.84 -10.85
CA PRO A 9 1.59 -16.92 -11.46
C PRO A 9 1.49 -18.15 -12.38
N ASP A 10 0.27 -18.63 -12.64
CA ASP A 10 0.05 -19.68 -13.65
C ASP A 10 0.42 -19.21 -15.06
N TYR A 11 0.26 -17.90 -15.32
CA TYR A 11 0.55 -17.26 -16.60
C TYR A 11 1.23 -15.91 -16.39
N TRP A 12 2.33 -15.70 -17.12
CA TRP A 12 3.02 -14.43 -17.19
C TRP A 12 2.48 -13.56 -18.33
N PHE A 13 2.32 -12.27 -18.07
CA PHE A 13 1.88 -11.28 -19.07
C PHE A 13 2.94 -10.17 -19.21
N GLU A 14 3.00 -9.56 -20.40
CA GLU A 14 3.78 -8.33 -20.57
C GLU A 14 3.08 -7.17 -19.83
N PRO A 15 3.79 -6.40 -18.98
CA PRO A 15 3.22 -5.23 -18.32
C PRO A 15 2.76 -4.20 -19.34
N LYS A 16 1.45 -4.00 -19.46
CA LYS A 16 0.83 -3.08 -20.43
C LYS A 16 -0.49 -2.50 -19.96
N VAL A 17 -1.30 -3.31 -19.29
CA VAL A 17 -2.62 -2.92 -18.80
C VAL A 17 -2.50 -2.38 -17.37
N VAL A 18 -3.01 -1.18 -17.15
CA VAL A 18 -3.09 -0.58 -15.81
C VAL A 18 -4.52 -0.70 -15.29
N VAL A 19 -4.65 -1.10 -14.02
CA VAL A 19 -5.94 -1.21 -13.34
C VAL A 19 -5.97 -0.29 -12.13
N GLU A 20 -7.13 0.29 -11.88
CA GLU A 20 -7.42 0.98 -10.63
C GLU A 20 -7.87 -0.03 -9.57
N VAL A 21 -7.20 0.00 -8.42
CA VAL A 21 -7.48 -0.87 -7.28
C VAL A 21 -7.70 0.00 -6.05
N VAL A 22 -8.72 -0.33 -5.26
CA VAL A 22 -8.99 0.29 -3.96
C VAL A 22 -8.80 -0.75 -2.87
N GLY A 23 -8.18 -0.35 -1.76
CA GLY A 23 -8.01 -1.18 -0.57
C GLY A 23 -8.35 -0.42 0.70
N ALA A 24 -8.27 -1.11 1.84
CA ALA A 24 -8.53 -0.52 3.15
C ALA A 24 -7.30 0.18 3.74
N GLU A 25 -6.12 -0.43 3.60
CA GLU A 25 -4.84 0.07 4.13
C GLU A 25 -3.67 -0.60 3.39
N ILE A 26 -2.47 -0.06 3.54
CA ILE A 26 -1.22 -0.67 3.08
C ILE A 26 -0.54 -1.37 4.26
N THR A 27 -0.18 -2.65 4.06
CA THR A 27 0.39 -3.51 5.10
C THR A 27 1.73 -4.09 4.70
N LYS A 28 2.55 -4.42 5.70
CA LYS A 28 3.80 -5.16 5.45
C LYS A 28 3.50 -6.59 5.05
N SER A 29 4.12 -7.04 3.97
CA SER A 29 3.94 -8.37 3.38
C SER A 29 5.29 -9.09 3.21
N PRO A 30 5.37 -10.39 3.52
CA PRO A 30 6.57 -11.19 3.29
C PRO A 30 6.76 -11.59 1.83
N VAL A 31 5.68 -11.71 1.05
CA VAL A 31 5.71 -12.27 -0.33
C VAL A 31 5.69 -11.21 -1.43
N HIS A 32 5.41 -9.96 -1.09
CA HIS A 32 5.38 -8.86 -2.04
C HIS A 32 6.75 -8.16 -2.07
N THR A 33 7.11 -7.55 -3.20
CA THR A 33 8.43 -6.96 -3.43
C THR A 33 8.44 -5.42 -3.37
N CYS A 34 7.29 -4.78 -3.53
CA CYS A 34 7.13 -3.32 -3.46
C CYS A 34 7.69 -2.75 -2.15
N GLY A 35 8.63 -1.80 -2.23
CA GLY A 35 9.24 -1.13 -1.07
C GLY A 35 10.17 -1.98 -0.19
N ARG A 36 10.46 -3.23 -0.60
CA ARG A 36 11.29 -4.15 0.18
C ARG A 36 12.72 -3.64 0.42
N SER A 37 13.32 -2.99 -0.56
CA SER A 37 14.68 -2.43 -0.47
C SER A 37 14.80 -1.37 0.63
N GLU A 38 13.76 -0.58 0.84
CA GLU A 38 13.76 0.54 1.78
C GLU A 38 13.22 0.15 3.17
N LEU A 39 12.20 -0.70 3.23
CA LEU A 39 11.50 -1.03 4.48
C LEU A 39 11.91 -2.38 5.08
N GLY A 40 12.75 -3.16 4.40
CA GLY A 40 13.17 -4.51 4.79
C GLY A 40 12.09 -5.60 4.62
N LYS A 41 10.84 -5.20 4.33
CA LYS A 41 9.71 -6.06 3.94
C LYS A 41 8.94 -5.40 2.81
N GLY A 42 8.29 -6.19 1.98
CA GLY A 42 7.43 -5.63 0.94
C GLY A 42 6.15 -5.04 1.51
N LEU A 43 5.43 -4.31 0.67
CA LEU A 43 4.12 -3.74 0.95
C LEU A 43 3.04 -4.44 0.13
N ALA A 44 1.85 -4.54 0.70
CA ALA A 44 0.66 -5.09 0.07
C ALA A 44 -0.57 -4.27 0.44
N VAL A 45 -1.50 -4.14 -0.50
CA VAL A 45 -2.80 -3.53 -0.27
C VAL A 45 -3.72 -4.53 0.43
N ARG A 46 -4.33 -4.17 1.56
CA ARG A 46 -5.28 -5.03 2.28
C ARG A 46 -6.68 -4.90 1.69
N PHE A 47 -7.32 -6.05 1.46
CA PHE A 47 -8.62 -6.16 0.81
C PHE A 47 -8.71 -5.43 -0.54
N PRO A 48 -7.79 -5.73 -1.49
CA PRO A 48 -7.76 -5.07 -2.78
C PRO A 48 -9.02 -5.41 -3.58
N ARG A 49 -9.69 -4.39 -4.12
CA ARG A 49 -10.86 -4.50 -4.99
C ARG A 49 -10.60 -3.76 -6.28
N PHE A 50 -10.67 -4.49 -7.39
CA PHE A 50 -10.67 -3.90 -8.72
C PHE A 50 -11.79 -2.87 -8.86
N GLN A 51 -11.49 -1.72 -9.46
CA GLN A 51 -12.48 -0.69 -9.77
C GLN A 51 -12.68 -0.56 -11.27
N ASN A 52 -11.60 -0.30 -12.03
CA ASN A 52 -11.69 -0.02 -13.45
C ASN A 52 -10.37 -0.29 -14.18
N PHE A 53 -10.43 -0.45 -15.50
CA PHE A 53 -9.27 -0.37 -16.37
C PHE A 53 -8.90 1.10 -16.60
N ARG A 54 -7.60 1.39 -16.64
CA ARG A 54 -7.06 2.71 -16.97
C ARG A 54 -6.52 2.69 -18.40
N GLU A 55 -7.40 2.80 -19.38
CA GLU A 55 -7.04 2.80 -20.80
C GLU A 55 -6.14 3.97 -21.21
N ASN A 56 -6.16 5.05 -20.41
CA ASN A 56 -5.37 6.25 -20.63
C ASN A 56 -4.00 6.25 -19.93
N LYS A 57 -3.57 5.11 -19.37
CA LYS A 57 -2.28 4.98 -18.69
C LYS A 57 -1.45 3.82 -19.25
N ASN A 58 -0.15 4.04 -19.39
CA ASN A 58 0.81 2.97 -19.63
C ASN A 58 1.42 2.42 -18.32
N ALA A 59 2.17 1.32 -18.41
CA ALA A 59 2.72 0.65 -17.24
C ALA A 59 3.70 1.52 -16.44
N GLU A 60 4.41 2.42 -17.11
CA GLU A 60 5.36 3.36 -16.50
C GLU A 60 4.66 4.53 -15.75
N GLU A 61 3.38 4.77 -16.03
CA GLU A 61 2.52 5.78 -15.36
C GLU A 61 1.64 5.19 -14.24
N ALA A 62 1.85 3.91 -13.92
CA ALA A 62 1.25 3.27 -12.76
C ALA A 62 1.80 3.89 -11.46
N THR A 63 1.09 3.67 -10.35
CA THR A 63 1.52 4.14 -9.03
C THR A 63 2.91 3.60 -8.71
N THR A 64 3.82 4.50 -8.37
CA THR A 64 5.23 4.20 -8.14
C THR A 64 5.45 3.54 -6.78
N THR A 65 6.61 2.91 -6.61
CA THR A 65 6.95 2.31 -5.31
C THR A 65 7.09 3.37 -4.23
N GLU A 66 7.66 4.53 -4.59
CA GLU A 66 7.86 5.68 -3.72
C GLU A 66 6.53 6.25 -3.23
N GLU A 67 5.54 6.39 -4.12
CA GLU A 67 4.17 6.81 -3.75
C GLU A 67 3.53 5.85 -2.75
N ILE A 68 3.65 4.53 -2.97
CA ILE A 68 3.10 3.51 -2.04
C ILE A 68 3.80 3.57 -0.68
N ILE A 69 5.12 3.77 -0.64
CA ILE A 69 5.87 3.91 0.61
C ILE A 69 5.44 5.17 1.36
N GLU A 70 5.24 6.28 0.65
CA GLU A 70 4.77 7.53 1.26
C GLU A 70 3.38 7.36 1.87
N MET A 71 2.43 6.77 1.11
CA MET A 71 1.09 6.46 1.61
C MET A 71 1.15 5.59 2.89
N PHE A 72 1.97 4.54 2.88
CA PHE A 72 2.15 3.68 4.06
C PHE A 72 2.69 4.46 5.28
N ARG A 73 3.66 5.35 5.08
CA ARG A 73 4.21 6.19 6.15
C ARG A 73 3.17 7.14 6.73
N GLN A 74 2.31 7.69 5.87
CA GLN A 74 1.21 8.56 6.29
C GLN A 74 0.18 7.78 7.13
N GLU A 75 -0.24 6.59 6.71
CA GLU A 75 -1.12 5.71 7.48
C GLU A 75 -0.56 5.41 8.88
N VAL A 76 0.71 5.01 8.97
CA VAL A 76 1.38 4.73 10.26
C VAL A 76 1.46 5.98 11.15
N LYS A 77 1.71 7.14 10.55
CA LYS A 77 1.75 8.41 11.29
C LYS A 77 0.38 8.79 11.84
N ASN A 78 -0.67 8.59 11.07
CA ASN A 78 -2.05 8.89 11.47
C ASN A 78 -2.51 7.95 12.59
N ALA A 79 -2.26 6.64 12.47
CA ALA A 79 -2.60 5.67 13.51
C ALA A 79 -1.93 5.98 14.86
N ARG A 80 -0.71 6.54 14.85
CA ARG A 80 -0.03 7.00 16.08
C ARG A 80 -0.68 8.23 16.70
N LYS A 81 -1.15 9.19 15.89
CA LYS A 81 -1.83 10.40 16.38
C LYS A 81 -3.15 10.05 17.07
N GLU A 82 -3.93 9.18 16.46
CA GLU A 82 -5.21 8.72 17.02
C GLU A 82 -5.00 8.06 18.40
N SER A 83 -3.91 7.29 18.58
CA SER A 83 -3.57 6.68 19.86
C SER A 83 -3.13 7.65 20.96
N SER A 84 -2.57 8.82 20.60
CA SER A 84 -2.17 9.85 21.57
C SER A 84 -3.33 10.75 21.99
N GLU A 85 -4.27 11.03 21.07
CA GLU A 85 -5.44 11.88 21.35
C GLU A 85 -6.51 11.12 22.17
N SER A 86 -6.56 9.79 22.08
CA SER A 86 -7.46 8.97 22.91
C SER A 86 -7.07 8.89 24.39
N SER A 87 -5.82 9.21 24.74
CA SER A 87 -5.37 9.20 26.15
C SER A 87 -5.58 10.50 26.90
N GLU A 88 -5.95 11.58 26.21
CA GLU A 88 -6.14 12.92 26.82
C GLU A 88 -7.61 13.24 27.14
N SER A 89 -8.57 12.39 26.72
CA SER A 89 -10.00 12.62 26.93
C SER A 89 -10.62 11.90 28.14
N GLU A 90 -9.86 11.07 28.87
CA GLU A 90 -10.34 10.35 30.06
C GLU A 90 -10.05 11.08 31.40
N GLY A 91 -9.46 12.30 31.37
CA GLY A 91 -8.94 12.98 32.56
C GLY A 91 -9.84 14.01 33.25
N GLU A 92 -11.06 14.29 32.77
CA GLU A 92 -11.86 15.41 33.29
C GLU A 92 -13.31 15.03 33.61
N GLN A 93 -13.49 14.05 34.50
CA GLN A 93 -14.75 13.79 35.22
C GLN A 93 -14.44 13.16 36.59
N ASP A 94 -14.14 13.98 37.60
CA ASP A 94 -14.87 13.91 38.88
C ASP A 94 -14.65 15.20 39.68
N SER A 95 -15.73 15.67 40.29
CA SER A 95 -15.85 16.94 41.05
C SER A 95 -15.27 16.85 42.47
#